data_AF-A0A9Q3CYC1-F1
#
_entry.id   AF-A0A9Q3CYC1-F1
#
_cell.length_a   1.000
_cell.length_b   1.000
_cell.length_c   1.000
_cell.angle_alpha   90.00
_cell.angle_beta   90.00
_cell.angle_gamma   90.00
#
_symmetry.space_group_name_H-M   'P 1'
#
loop_
_entity.id
_entity.type
_entity.pdbx_description
1 polymer ?
#
loop_
_entity_poly.entity_id
_entity_poly.type
_entity_poly.pdbx_seq_one_letter_code
_entity_poly.pdbx_strand_id
1 'polypeptide(L)'
;MEPIPEGTLQIKNAFKVHISLLWGLIEDDHVPASPDHNLLQDFYCNFASNAEILTAVENPFATYIIPPKDVITLKKARLGPQKIGHGIVKIEEFFAHSVHITLAKLGIQKWGPDLNEAVDSLLNDACRISAIKTFQQIAATGAYEYMNVNRSLCNNWSLLCNTYNHFVHFVMFKRSQNELREGERTLRANAINAIQMRRERLQDARKKYALTNNFPKRYIKVLDDINAHSDDEYIPNHRGYAIKTLPFRSKNANAFFRKLDFLIQQNTSQNGPQSGPQYKRFRPQVPIVSTLHHIPKGVPIDFYNPEYFNRLQPAQKWAAANSSQVAFLPKKEYNIDRMPNPDEQMQDSAFFQKYWPKLASKYDLSHQIELSDSESENGAEEEDSIDLDQRNEENGV
;
A
#
# COMPACT_ATOMS: atom_id res chain seq x y z
N MET A 1 -40.88 -19.62 8.99
CA MET A 1 -40.12 -18.82 8.01
C MET A 1 -41.11 -18.48 6.91
N GLU A 2 -41.60 -17.24 6.84
CA GLU A 2 -42.55 -16.85 5.80
C GLU A 2 -41.90 -16.97 4.41
N PRO A 3 -42.64 -17.41 3.38
CA PRO A 3 -42.10 -17.51 2.02
C PRO A 3 -41.71 -16.11 1.53
N ILE A 4 -40.48 -15.98 1.01
CA ILE A 4 -40.00 -14.73 0.41
C ILE A 4 -40.89 -14.43 -0.80
N PRO A 5 -41.55 -13.26 -0.87
CA PRO A 5 -42.40 -12.92 -2.00
C PRO A 5 -41.63 -12.98 -3.33
N GLU A 6 -42.26 -13.55 -4.35
CA GLU A 6 -41.71 -13.57 -5.70
C GLU A 6 -41.44 -12.14 -6.20
N GLY A 7 -40.26 -11.92 -6.81
CA GLY A 7 -39.83 -10.58 -7.24
C GLY A 7 -39.00 -9.79 -6.20
N THR A 8 -38.79 -10.33 -4.99
CA THR A 8 -38.03 -9.65 -3.92
C THR A 8 -36.57 -9.37 -4.31
N LEU A 9 -35.93 -10.25 -5.08
CA LEU A 9 -34.54 -10.04 -5.52
C LEU A 9 -34.44 -8.92 -6.56
N GLN A 10 -35.38 -8.89 -7.51
CA GLN A 10 -35.45 -7.93 -8.61
C GLN A 10 -35.63 -6.52 -8.07
N ILE A 11 -36.55 -6.31 -7.12
CA ILE A 11 -36.74 -5.00 -6.49
C ILE A 11 -35.51 -4.57 -5.67
N LYS A 12 -34.88 -5.49 -4.94
CA LYS A 12 -33.64 -5.19 -4.21
C LYS A 12 -32.54 -4.73 -5.15
N ASN A 13 -32.38 -5.40 -6.29
CA ASN A 13 -31.36 -5.05 -7.27
C ASN A 13 -31.67 -3.71 -7.96
N ALA A 14 -32.91 -3.47 -8.37
CA ALA A 14 -33.32 -2.20 -8.94
C ALA A 14 -33.12 -1.04 -7.98
N PHE A 15 -33.42 -1.24 -6.69
CA PHE A 15 -33.22 -0.22 -5.68
C PHE A 15 -31.74 0.05 -5.39
N LYS A 16 -30.88 -0.97 -5.36
CA LYS A 16 -29.42 -0.78 -5.27
C LYS A 16 -28.88 0.03 -6.44
N VAL A 17 -29.34 -0.27 -7.66
CA VAL A 17 -28.98 0.49 -8.87
C VAL A 17 -29.44 1.96 -8.75
N HIS A 18 -30.65 2.20 -8.22
CA HIS A 18 -31.14 3.55 -7.93
C HIS A 18 -30.22 4.29 -6.94
N ILE A 19 -29.86 3.64 -5.83
CA ILE A 19 -28.95 4.21 -4.82
C ILE A 19 -27.59 4.53 -5.44
N SER A 20 -26.99 3.61 -6.21
CA SER A 20 -25.71 3.84 -6.90
C SER A 20 -25.78 5.03 -7.84
N LEU A 21 -26.89 5.20 -8.56
CA LEU A 21 -27.11 6.32 -9.45
C LEU A 21 -27.18 7.65 -8.69
N LEU A 22 -27.94 7.72 -7.58
CA LEU A 22 -27.99 8.90 -6.73
C LEU A 22 -26.61 9.27 -6.17
N TRP A 23 -25.82 8.26 -5.80
CA TRP A 23 -24.49 8.44 -5.24
C TRP A 23 -23.41 8.75 -6.29
N GLY A 24 -23.76 8.74 -7.57
CA GLY A 24 -22.84 9.01 -8.68
C GLY A 24 -21.87 7.86 -8.98
N LEU A 25 -22.18 6.64 -8.55
CA LEU A 25 -21.36 5.44 -8.73
C LEU A 25 -21.69 4.77 -10.07
N ILE A 26 -21.37 5.48 -11.15
CA ILE A 26 -21.67 5.05 -12.53
C ILE A 26 -20.60 4.06 -13.05
N GLU A 27 -19.39 4.11 -12.51
CA GLU A 27 -18.31 3.18 -12.82
C GLU A 27 -18.07 2.22 -11.63
N ASP A 28 -17.74 0.97 -11.93
CA ASP A 28 -17.71 -0.13 -10.95
C ASP A 28 -16.64 0.02 -9.86
N ASP A 29 -15.65 0.89 -10.09
CA ASP A 29 -14.44 1.04 -9.26
C ASP A 29 -14.44 2.25 -8.32
N HIS A 30 -15.51 3.05 -8.28
CA HIS A 30 -15.55 4.22 -7.41
C HIS A 30 -16.06 3.86 -6.00
N VAL A 31 -15.31 4.20 -4.95
CA VAL A 31 -15.84 4.26 -3.58
C VAL A 31 -16.63 5.53 -3.36
N PRO A 32 -17.71 5.46 -2.56
CA PRO A 32 -18.43 6.65 -2.17
C PRO A 32 -17.55 7.62 -1.39
N ALA A 33 -17.49 8.86 -1.88
CA ALA A 33 -16.86 9.94 -1.14
C ALA A 33 -17.72 10.33 0.09
N SER A 34 -17.05 10.71 1.18
CA SER A 34 -17.71 11.33 2.32
C SER A 34 -18.51 12.58 1.90
N PRO A 35 -19.65 12.86 2.56
CA PRO A 35 -20.41 14.06 2.28
C PRO A 35 -19.59 15.32 2.55
N ASP A 36 -19.76 16.34 1.71
CA ASP A 36 -19.18 17.65 1.95
C ASP A 36 -20.11 18.43 2.87
N HIS A 37 -19.68 18.65 4.12
CA HIS A 37 -20.48 19.35 5.13
C HIS A 37 -20.86 20.78 4.72
N ASN A 38 -20.09 21.44 3.84
CA ASN A 38 -20.45 22.77 3.36
C ASN A 38 -21.73 22.74 2.51
N LEU A 39 -22.01 21.62 1.85
CA LEU A 39 -23.20 21.42 1.02
C LEU A 39 -24.43 20.98 1.81
N LEU A 40 -24.30 20.83 3.14
CA LEU A 40 -25.34 20.34 4.05
C LEU A 40 -25.79 21.39 5.08
N GLN A 41 -25.22 22.59 5.04
CA GLN A 41 -25.55 23.65 5.99
C GLN A 41 -27.06 23.97 5.99
N ASP A 42 -27.65 24.13 4.80
CA ASP A 42 -29.08 24.40 4.66
C ASP A 42 -29.94 23.24 5.20
N PHE A 43 -29.52 21.99 5.00
CA PHE A 43 -30.23 20.82 5.53
C PHE A 43 -30.27 20.83 7.07
N TYR A 44 -29.11 20.93 7.73
CA TYR A 44 -29.04 20.90 9.19
C TYR A 44 -29.68 22.13 9.86
N CYS A 45 -29.81 23.26 9.17
CA CYS A 45 -30.53 24.43 9.69
C CYS A 45 -32.06 24.29 9.66
N ASN A 46 -32.60 23.40 8.83
CA ASN A 46 -34.05 23.31 8.57
C ASN A 46 -34.72 22.04 9.12
N PHE A 47 -33.95 21.04 9.54
CA PHE A 47 -34.49 19.79 10.08
C PHE A 47 -33.86 19.44 11.43
N ALA A 48 -34.70 18.95 12.35
CA ALA A 48 -34.28 18.43 13.65
C ALA A 48 -34.77 16.98 13.87
N SER A 49 -35.69 16.48 13.03
CA SER A 49 -36.21 15.11 13.18
C SER A 49 -36.59 14.43 11.86
N ASN A 50 -36.65 13.10 11.89
CA ASN A 50 -37.03 12.26 10.76
C ASN A 50 -38.48 12.48 10.31
N ALA A 51 -39.37 12.86 11.24
CA ALA A 51 -40.76 13.14 10.94
C ALA A 51 -40.92 14.40 10.08
N GLU A 52 -40.11 15.44 10.36
CA GLU A 52 -40.08 16.67 9.56
C GLU A 52 -39.58 16.40 8.14
N ILE A 53 -38.52 15.61 8.01
CA ILE A 53 -37.95 15.18 6.71
C ILE A 53 -39.02 14.45 5.88
N LEU A 54 -39.69 13.47 6.47
CA LEU A 54 -40.73 12.71 5.76
C LEU A 54 -41.88 13.62 5.32
N THR A 55 -42.32 14.52 6.21
CA THR A 55 -43.39 15.48 5.92
C THR A 55 -43.02 16.41 4.77
N ALA A 56 -41.78 16.91 4.74
CA ALA A 56 -41.29 17.79 3.67
C ALA A 56 -41.26 17.08 2.31
N VAL A 57 -40.84 15.82 2.27
CA VAL A 57 -40.77 15.04 1.01
C VAL A 57 -42.18 14.67 0.52
N GLU A 58 -43.09 14.30 1.42
CA GLU A 58 -44.44 13.87 1.06
C GLU A 58 -45.35 15.01 0.66
N ASN A 59 -45.17 16.22 1.23
CA ASN A 59 -46.01 17.37 0.91
C ASN A 59 -45.71 17.89 -0.52
N PRO A 60 -46.66 17.82 -1.47
CA PRO A 60 -46.46 18.32 -2.82
C PRO A 60 -46.20 19.83 -2.87
N PHE A 61 -46.73 20.57 -1.90
CA PHE A 61 -46.64 22.03 -1.78
C PHE A 61 -45.51 22.50 -0.86
N ALA A 62 -44.62 21.60 -0.40
CA ALA A 62 -43.47 21.98 0.40
C ALA A 62 -42.57 22.97 -0.37
N THR A 63 -42.17 24.04 0.31
CA THR A 63 -41.22 25.02 -0.21
C THR A 63 -39.86 24.38 -0.42
N TYR A 64 -39.16 24.79 -1.48
CA TYR A 64 -37.78 24.38 -1.69
C TYR A 64 -36.86 25.15 -0.74
N ILE A 65 -36.04 24.43 0.04
CA ILE A 65 -35.02 25.03 0.90
C ILE A 65 -33.90 25.63 0.03
N ILE A 66 -33.53 24.92 -1.03
CA ILE A 66 -32.60 25.39 -2.07
C ILE A 66 -33.26 25.35 -3.45
N PRO A 67 -32.88 26.21 -4.40
CA PRO A 67 -33.36 26.11 -5.78
C PRO A 67 -33.01 24.74 -6.42
N PRO A 68 -33.92 24.07 -7.15
CA PRO A 68 -33.63 22.78 -7.79
C PRO A 68 -32.42 22.78 -8.74
N LYS A 69 -32.14 23.93 -9.37
CA LYS A 69 -30.96 24.13 -10.24
C LYS A 69 -29.61 24.03 -9.49
N ASP A 70 -29.62 24.20 -8.17
CA ASP A 70 -28.44 24.16 -7.31
C ASP A 70 -28.17 22.74 -6.80
N VAL A 71 -29.08 21.79 -7.05
CA VAL A 71 -28.83 20.36 -6.84
C VAL A 71 -27.85 19.85 -7.91
N ILE A 72 -26.72 19.30 -7.47
CA ILE A 72 -25.65 18.77 -8.33
C ILE A 72 -25.71 17.25 -8.52
N THR A 73 -26.49 16.55 -7.70
CA THR A 73 -26.81 15.12 -7.88
C THR A 73 -27.33 14.86 -9.30
N LEU A 74 -26.80 13.87 -10.01
CA LEU A 74 -27.14 13.55 -11.41
C LEU A 74 -26.85 14.64 -12.47
N LYS A 75 -26.28 15.79 -12.10
CA LYS A 75 -26.01 16.89 -13.06
C LYS A 75 -25.02 16.51 -14.16
N LYS A 76 -24.14 15.55 -13.88
CA LYS A 76 -23.16 15.00 -14.85
C LYS A 76 -23.67 13.75 -15.57
N ALA A 77 -24.80 13.18 -15.15
CA ALA A 77 -25.34 11.98 -15.78
C ALA A 77 -25.92 12.36 -17.15
N ARG A 78 -25.52 11.66 -18.22
CA ARG A 78 -26.05 11.96 -19.56
C ARG A 78 -27.48 11.43 -19.66
N LEU A 79 -28.38 12.21 -20.27
CA LEU A 79 -29.72 11.72 -20.62
C LEU A 79 -29.59 10.49 -21.54
N GLY A 80 -30.43 9.48 -21.31
CA GLY A 80 -30.38 8.20 -22.01
C GLY A 80 -29.77 7.06 -21.19
N PRO A 81 -29.38 5.95 -21.85
CA PRO A 81 -28.89 4.75 -21.17
C PRO A 81 -27.57 5.00 -20.43
N GLN A 82 -27.54 4.73 -19.12
CA GLN A 82 -26.35 4.71 -18.27
C GLN A 82 -26.05 3.29 -17.83
N LYS A 83 -24.83 2.81 -18.07
CA LYS A 83 -24.35 1.54 -17.50
C LYS A 83 -23.96 1.77 -16.04
N ILE A 84 -24.43 0.91 -15.15
CA ILE A 84 -24.14 0.92 -13.71
C ILE A 84 -23.99 -0.53 -13.28
N GLY A 85 -22.79 -0.99 -12.91
CA GLY A 85 -22.56 -2.41 -12.72
C GLY A 85 -22.81 -3.20 -13.99
N HIS A 86 -23.55 -4.29 -13.82
CA HIS A 86 -24.04 -5.13 -14.90
C HIS A 86 -25.39 -4.66 -15.50
N GLY A 87 -25.95 -3.52 -15.07
CA GLY A 87 -27.26 -3.02 -15.50
C GLY A 87 -27.20 -1.74 -16.34
N ILE A 88 -28.26 -1.44 -17.07
CA ILE A 88 -28.43 -0.19 -17.84
C ILE A 88 -29.68 0.54 -17.36
N VAL A 89 -29.55 1.73 -16.77
CA VAL A 89 -30.68 2.60 -16.39
C VAL A 89 -30.87 3.68 -17.44
N LYS A 90 -32.08 3.83 -17.98
CA LYS A 90 -32.39 4.97 -18.83
C LYS A 90 -32.73 6.19 -17.96
N ILE A 91 -31.88 7.20 -17.98
CA ILE A 91 -32.12 8.45 -17.27
C ILE A 91 -32.91 9.38 -18.20
N GLU A 92 -34.20 9.52 -17.91
CA GLU A 92 -35.09 10.47 -18.59
C GLU A 92 -35.11 11.81 -17.85
N GLU A 93 -35.58 12.86 -18.52
CA GLU A 93 -35.68 14.21 -17.92
C GLU A 93 -36.53 14.20 -16.64
N PHE A 94 -37.64 13.45 -16.65
CA PHE A 94 -38.49 13.27 -15.47
C PHE A 94 -37.75 12.62 -14.29
N PHE A 95 -36.81 11.70 -14.54
CA PHE A 95 -36.00 11.05 -13.50
C PHE A 95 -35.17 12.10 -12.77
N ALA A 96 -34.36 12.86 -13.53
CA ALA A 96 -33.47 13.86 -12.98
C ALA A 96 -34.27 14.96 -12.25
N HIS A 97 -35.39 15.38 -12.85
CA HIS A 97 -36.27 16.38 -12.27
C HIS A 97 -36.88 15.93 -10.93
N SER A 98 -37.37 14.69 -10.83
CA SER A 98 -37.94 14.13 -9.60
C SER A 98 -36.92 14.06 -8.46
N VAL A 99 -35.69 13.68 -8.78
CA VAL A 99 -34.57 13.68 -7.82
C VAL A 99 -34.24 15.10 -7.38
N HIS A 100 -34.10 16.05 -8.33
CA HIS A 100 -33.77 17.45 -8.01
C HIS A 100 -34.83 18.11 -7.14
N ILE A 101 -36.11 17.92 -7.44
CA ILE A 101 -37.21 18.42 -6.62
C ILE A 101 -37.14 17.87 -5.19
N THR A 102 -36.93 16.55 -5.04
CA THR A 102 -36.89 15.90 -3.73
C THR A 102 -35.74 16.42 -2.89
N LEU A 103 -34.54 16.52 -3.48
CA LEU A 103 -33.35 16.98 -2.77
C LEU A 103 -33.39 18.50 -2.49
N ALA A 104 -34.02 19.28 -3.37
CA ALA A 104 -34.24 20.71 -3.17
C ALA A 104 -35.15 21.00 -1.97
N LYS A 105 -36.20 20.20 -1.77
CA LYS A 105 -37.05 20.25 -0.56
C LYS A 105 -36.30 19.90 0.72
N LEU A 106 -35.24 19.10 0.61
CA LEU A 106 -34.38 18.72 1.74
C LEU A 106 -33.19 19.67 1.93
N GLY A 107 -32.92 20.60 1.01
CA GLY A 107 -31.69 21.41 1.11
C GLY A 107 -30.41 20.62 0.86
N ILE A 108 -30.49 19.46 0.19
CA ILE A 108 -29.33 18.60 -0.10
C ILE A 108 -28.85 18.89 -1.52
N GLN A 109 -27.70 19.55 -1.67
CA GLN A 109 -27.15 19.83 -3.01
C GLN A 109 -26.57 18.57 -3.66
N LYS A 110 -25.84 17.74 -2.88
CA LYS A 110 -25.22 16.50 -3.33
C LYS A 110 -25.68 15.34 -2.46
N TRP A 111 -26.29 14.34 -3.07
CA TRP A 111 -26.74 13.15 -2.37
C TRP A 111 -25.55 12.28 -1.98
N GLY A 112 -25.53 11.86 -0.71
CA GLY A 112 -24.48 11.01 -0.17
C GLY A 112 -24.67 10.81 1.32
N PRO A 113 -25.01 9.61 1.81
CA PRO A 113 -25.04 9.32 3.23
C PRO A 113 -23.64 9.37 3.84
N ASP A 114 -23.55 9.67 5.14
CA ASP A 114 -22.31 9.59 5.90
C ASP A 114 -22.13 8.18 6.45
N LEU A 115 -21.12 7.49 5.91
CA LEU A 115 -20.75 6.13 6.32
C LEU A 115 -20.08 6.07 7.72
N ASN A 116 -19.70 7.21 8.29
CA ASN A 116 -19.09 7.30 9.62
C ASN A 116 -20.09 7.69 10.71
N GLU A 117 -21.27 8.19 10.35
CA GLU A 117 -22.33 8.49 11.30
C GLU A 117 -23.20 7.26 11.60
N ALA A 118 -24.01 7.34 12.65
CA ALA A 118 -24.98 6.30 12.97
C ALA A 118 -26.00 6.13 11.83
N VAL A 119 -26.53 4.91 11.68
CA VAL A 119 -27.51 4.56 10.63
C VAL A 119 -28.79 5.40 10.71
N ASP A 120 -29.13 5.86 11.90
CA ASP A 120 -30.28 6.68 12.27
C ASP A 120 -29.94 8.17 12.44
N SER A 121 -28.74 8.60 11.99
CA SER A 121 -28.40 10.02 11.94
C SER A 121 -29.34 10.77 11.02
N LEU A 122 -29.53 12.07 11.28
CA LEU A 122 -30.49 12.90 10.54
C LEU A 122 -30.22 12.89 9.03
N LEU A 123 -28.94 13.00 8.62
CA LEU A 123 -28.54 12.98 7.21
C LEU A 123 -28.75 11.60 6.58
N ASN A 124 -28.38 10.53 7.30
CA ASN A 124 -28.54 9.17 6.82
C ASN A 124 -30.01 8.80 6.65
N ASP A 125 -30.86 9.26 7.55
CA ASP A 125 -32.31 9.11 7.44
C ASP A 125 -32.89 9.93 6.29
N ALA A 126 -32.44 11.17 6.08
CA ALA A 126 -32.82 11.97 4.92
C ALA A 126 -32.43 11.30 3.60
N CYS A 127 -31.23 10.75 3.52
CA CYS A 127 -30.74 10.04 2.35
C CYS A 127 -31.52 8.74 2.10
N ARG A 128 -31.88 8.00 3.15
CA ARG A 128 -32.76 6.82 3.05
C ARG A 128 -34.16 7.20 2.56
N ILE A 129 -34.79 8.20 3.19
CA ILE A 129 -36.15 8.66 2.83
C ILE A 129 -36.16 9.17 1.40
N SER A 130 -35.21 10.02 1.01
CA SER A 130 -35.14 10.59 -0.33
C SER A 130 -34.96 9.48 -1.37
N ALA A 131 -34.04 8.53 -1.14
CA ALA A 131 -33.79 7.42 -2.06
C ALA A 131 -35.03 6.54 -2.26
N ILE A 132 -35.76 6.22 -1.19
CA ILE A 132 -36.98 5.42 -1.27
C ILE A 132 -38.05 6.18 -2.05
N LYS A 133 -38.27 7.46 -1.75
CA LYS A 133 -39.32 8.27 -2.37
C LYS A 133 -39.06 8.52 -3.85
N THR A 134 -37.82 8.83 -4.23
CA THR A 134 -37.45 8.98 -5.65
C THR A 134 -37.54 7.64 -6.38
N PHE A 135 -37.12 6.54 -5.75
CA PHE A 135 -37.28 5.20 -6.33
C PHE A 135 -38.75 4.87 -6.60
N GLN A 136 -39.65 5.14 -5.65
CA GLN A 136 -41.09 4.90 -5.79
C GLN A 136 -41.70 5.71 -6.96
N GLN A 137 -41.40 7.01 -7.02
CA GLN A 137 -41.88 7.90 -8.09
C GLN A 137 -41.40 7.44 -9.46
N ILE A 138 -40.12 7.07 -9.58
CA ILE A 138 -39.51 6.66 -10.84
C ILE A 138 -39.93 5.24 -11.24
N ALA A 139 -40.08 4.32 -10.28
CA ALA A 139 -40.57 2.98 -10.57
C ALA A 139 -42.01 3.00 -11.10
N ALA A 140 -42.83 3.96 -10.66
CA ALA A 140 -44.20 4.14 -11.15
C ALA A 140 -44.26 4.50 -12.65
N THR A 141 -43.23 5.14 -13.20
CA THR A 141 -43.17 5.49 -14.63
C THR A 141 -42.68 4.35 -15.52
N GLY A 142 -42.35 3.18 -14.94
CA GLY A 142 -41.83 2.03 -15.70
C GLY A 142 -40.32 2.07 -15.94
N ALA A 143 -39.58 3.01 -15.34
CA ALA A 143 -38.14 3.17 -15.56
C ALA A 143 -37.30 1.92 -15.22
N TYR A 144 -37.82 1.00 -14.39
CA TYR A 144 -37.17 -0.25 -13.97
C TYR A 144 -37.80 -1.52 -14.57
N GLU A 145 -38.68 -1.42 -15.57
CA GLU A 145 -39.35 -2.58 -16.18
C GLU A 145 -38.38 -3.63 -16.72
N TYR A 146 -37.27 -3.19 -17.32
CA TYR A 146 -36.22 -4.05 -17.86
C TYR A 146 -35.57 -4.97 -16.79
N MET A 147 -35.75 -4.67 -15.50
CA MET A 147 -35.25 -5.49 -14.38
C MET A 147 -36.29 -6.46 -13.83
N ASN A 148 -37.46 -6.59 -14.47
CA ASN A 148 -38.58 -7.44 -14.03
C ASN A 148 -39.04 -7.13 -12.59
N VAL A 149 -39.10 -5.85 -12.23
CA VAL A 149 -39.52 -5.42 -10.90
C VAL A 149 -41.02 -5.63 -10.71
N ASN A 150 -41.40 -6.38 -9.66
CA ASN A 150 -42.78 -6.46 -9.23
C ASN A 150 -43.23 -5.14 -8.58
N ARG A 151 -44.02 -4.34 -9.32
CA ARG A 151 -44.48 -3.01 -8.88
C ARG A 151 -45.26 -3.02 -7.56
N SER A 152 -45.91 -4.13 -7.21
CA SER A 152 -46.63 -4.26 -5.92
C SER A 152 -45.68 -4.16 -4.72
N LEU A 153 -44.40 -4.51 -4.90
CA LEU A 153 -43.38 -4.43 -3.86
C LEU A 153 -42.74 -3.04 -3.74
N CYS A 154 -42.93 -2.13 -4.72
CA CYS A 154 -42.34 -0.78 -4.71
C CYS A 154 -42.81 0.06 -3.51
N ASN A 155 -43.98 -0.24 -2.97
CA ASN A 155 -44.53 0.45 -1.80
C ASN A 155 -44.22 -0.26 -0.47
N ASN A 156 -43.49 -1.37 -0.50
CA ASN A 156 -43.07 -2.06 0.72
C ASN A 156 -41.91 -1.28 1.39
N TRP A 157 -42.28 -0.31 2.24
CA TRP A 157 -41.34 0.57 2.92
C TRP A 157 -40.31 -0.19 3.78
N SER A 158 -40.75 -1.21 4.51
CA SER A 158 -39.87 -2.03 5.36
C SER A 158 -38.83 -2.78 4.53
N LEU A 159 -39.24 -3.39 3.41
CA LEU A 159 -38.33 -4.05 2.48
C LEU A 159 -37.28 -3.07 1.93
N LEU A 160 -37.69 -1.88 1.51
CA LEU A 160 -36.79 -0.87 0.97
C LEU A 160 -35.84 -0.32 2.05
N CYS A 161 -36.32 -0.02 3.26
CA CYS A 161 -35.47 0.40 4.37
C CYS A 161 -34.40 -0.65 4.70
N ASN A 162 -34.79 -1.92 4.84
CA ASN A 162 -33.86 -3.00 5.13
C ASN A 162 -32.83 -3.19 4.00
N THR A 163 -33.27 -3.03 2.75
CA THR A 163 -32.39 -3.10 1.58
C THR A 163 -31.41 -1.95 1.54
N TYR A 164 -31.86 -0.72 1.82
CA TYR A 164 -31.02 0.46 1.93
C TYR A 164 -29.95 0.27 3.00
N ASN A 165 -30.37 -0.07 4.22
CA ASN A 165 -29.47 -0.17 5.37
C ASN A 165 -28.38 -1.22 5.13
N HIS A 166 -28.76 -2.39 4.59
CA HIS A 166 -27.79 -3.41 4.23
C HIS A 166 -26.86 -2.96 3.10
N PHE A 167 -27.38 -2.33 2.04
CA PHE A 167 -26.54 -1.93 0.92
C PHE A 167 -25.57 -0.80 1.32
N VAL A 168 -26.08 0.29 1.88
CA VAL A 168 -25.30 1.49 2.22
C VAL A 168 -24.39 1.23 3.43
N HIS A 169 -24.97 0.88 4.58
CA HIS A 169 -24.22 0.86 5.84
C HIS A 169 -23.48 -0.44 6.11
N PHE A 170 -23.74 -1.52 5.36
CA PHE A 170 -22.97 -2.76 5.46
C PHE A 170 -22.09 -3.02 4.23
N VAL A 171 -22.66 -3.07 3.02
CA VAL A 171 -21.88 -3.38 1.80
C VAL A 171 -20.94 -2.24 1.43
N MET A 172 -21.44 -1.01 1.31
CA MET A 172 -20.61 0.13 0.88
C MET A 172 -19.64 0.59 1.98
N PHE A 173 -20.03 0.51 3.25
CA PHE A 173 -19.11 0.71 4.37
C PHE A 173 -17.91 -0.26 4.33
N LYS A 174 -18.16 -1.57 4.18
CA LYS A 174 -17.08 -2.56 4.07
C LYS A 174 -16.17 -2.29 2.87
N ARG A 175 -16.75 -1.92 1.73
CA ARG A 175 -15.97 -1.56 0.53
C ARG A 175 -15.05 -0.36 0.79
N SER A 176 -15.59 0.72 1.37
CA SER A 176 -14.81 1.92 1.73
C SER A 176 -13.67 1.59 2.70
N GLN A 177 -13.93 0.76 3.72
CA GLN A 177 -12.89 0.32 4.66
C GLN A 177 -11.80 -0.52 4.00
N ASN A 178 -12.15 -1.36 3.03
CA ASN A 178 -11.16 -2.14 2.28
C ASN A 178 -10.28 -1.24 1.41
N GLU A 179 -10.87 -0.27 0.70
CA GLU A 179 -10.10 0.66 -0.13
C GLU A 179 -9.17 1.56 0.70
N LEU A 180 -9.58 2.00 1.90
CA LEU A 180 -8.69 2.69 2.83
C LEU A 180 -7.49 1.81 3.23
N ARG A 181 -7.74 0.54 3.57
CA ARG A 181 -6.68 -0.42 3.91
C ARG A 181 -5.75 -0.70 2.73
N GLU A 182 -6.28 -0.81 1.52
CA GLU A 182 -5.50 -1.02 0.30
C GLU A 182 -4.68 0.21 -0.09
N GLY A 183 -5.23 1.41 0.08
CA GLY A 183 -4.51 2.67 -0.06
C GLY A 183 -3.32 2.75 0.91
N GLU A 184 -3.52 2.43 2.19
CA GLU A 184 -2.44 2.36 3.17
C GLU A 184 -1.38 1.31 2.81
N ARG A 185 -1.80 0.11 2.36
CA ARG A 185 -0.87 -0.95 1.91
C ARG A 185 -0.02 -0.48 0.74
N THR A 186 -0.63 0.15 -0.26
CA THR A 186 0.05 0.70 -1.43
C THR A 186 1.07 1.77 -1.04
N LEU A 187 0.71 2.68 -0.12
CA LEU A 187 1.63 3.69 0.40
C LEU A 187 2.83 3.06 1.12
N ARG A 188 2.60 2.04 1.96
CA ARG A 188 3.69 1.31 2.65
C ARG A 188 4.60 0.58 1.66
N ALA A 189 4.03 -0.11 0.67
CA ALA A 189 4.78 -0.81 -0.36
C ALA A 189 5.65 0.16 -1.18
N ASN A 190 5.08 1.30 -1.59
CA ASN A 190 5.82 2.35 -2.30
C ASN A 190 6.98 2.91 -1.47
N ALA A 191 6.78 3.09 -0.16
CA ALA A 191 7.85 3.55 0.73
C ALA A 191 9.00 2.53 0.83
N ILE A 192 8.69 1.23 0.94
CA ILE A 192 9.69 0.15 0.97
C ILE A 192 10.43 0.07 -0.37
N ASN A 193 9.72 0.10 -1.49
CA ASN A 193 10.30 0.07 -2.83
C ASN A 193 11.26 1.26 -3.06
N ALA A 194 10.90 2.46 -2.58
CA ALA A 194 11.78 3.61 -2.67
C ALA A 194 13.08 3.45 -1.87
N ILE A 195 13.03 2.77 -0.71
CA ILE A 195 14.23 2.43 0.07
C ILE A 195 15.09 1.41 -0.68
N GLN A 196 14.47 0.36 -1.22
CA GLN A 196 15.14 -0.70 -1.95
C GLN A 196 15.86 -0.17 -3.20
N MET A 197 15.19 0.66 -4.01
CA MET A 197 15.79 1.31 -5.18
C MET A 197 17.00 2.19 -4.84
N ARG A 198 16.98 2.89 -3.69
CA ARG A 198 18.16 3.65 -3.22
C ARG A 198 19.31 2.73 -2.83
N ARG A 199 19.00 1.61 -2.19
CA ARG A 199 19.96 0.59 -1.77
C ARG A 199 20.65 -0.07 -2.96
N GLU A 200 19.89 -0.38 -4.01
CA GLU A 200 20.39 -0.90 -5.29
C GLU A 200 21.34 0.09 -5.97
N ARG A 201 20.95 1.35 -6.11
CA ARG A 201 21.84 2.39 -6.68
C ARG A 201 23.16 2.53 -5.90
N LEU A 202 23.09 2.46 -4.57
CA LEU A 202 24.28 2.49 -3.73
C LEU A 202 25.16 1.26 -3.93
N GLN A 203 24.53 0.10 -4.10
CA GLN A 203 25.21 -1.16 -4.39
C GLN A 203 25.93 -1.09 -5.73
N ASP A 204 25.24 -0.68 -6.80
CA ASP A 204 25.82 -0.49 -8.13
C ASP A 204 27.01 0.47 -8.11
N ALA A 205 26.88 1.62 -7.44
CA ALA A 205 27.95 2.60 -7.33
C ALA A 205 29.20 2.02 -6.65
N ARG A 206 29.01 1.28 -5.55
CA ARG A 206 30.10 0.64 -4.80
C ARG A 206 30.74 -0.51 -5.57
N LYS A 207 29.94 -1.37 -6.21
CA LYS A 207 30.41 -2.49 -7.04
C LYS A 207 31.19 -1.98 -8.24
N LYS A 208 30.66 -0.98 -8.95
CA LYS A 208 31.35 -0.33 -10.07
C LYS A 208 32.70 0.24 -9.65
N TYR A 209 32.73 0.98 -8.55
CA TYR A 209 33.99 1.52 -8.01
C TYR A 209 35.00 0.40 -7.71
N ALA A 210 34.57 -0.66 -7.02
CA ALA A 210 35.43 -1.77 -6.64
C ALA A 210 36.00 -2.52 -7.86
N LEU A 211 35.18 -2.73 -8.90
CA LEU A 211 35.62 -3.33 -10.17
C LEU A 211 36.63 -2.45 -10.90
N THR A 212 36.36 -1.13 -11.04
CA THR A 212 37.28 -0.19 -11.69
C THR A 212 38.64 -0.10 -10.98
N ASN A 213 38.66 -0.29 -9.66
CA ASN A 213 39.87 -0.23 -8.85
C ASN A 213 40.47 -1.62 -8.55
N ASN A 214 40.06 -2.67 -9.26
CA ASN A 214 40.58 -4.04 -9.14
C ASN A 214 40.57 -4.61 -7.71
N PHE A 215 39.47 -4.40 -6.98
CA PHE A 215 39.33 -4.95 -5.63
C PHE A 215 39.29 -6.49 -5.68
N PRO A 216 39.81 -7.18 -4.64
CA PRO A 216 39.72 -8.63 -4.53
C PRO A 216 38.31 -9.20 -4.68
N LYS A 217 38.21 -10.40 -5.28
CA LYS A 217 36.92 -11.09 -5.53
C LYS A 217 36.10 -11.28 -4.26
N ARG A 218 36.73 -11.55 -3.12
CA ARG A 218 36.07 -11.62 -1.80
C ARG A 218 35.26 -10.37 -1.42
N TYR A 219 35.71 -9.16 -1.82
CA TYR A 219 34.93 -7.94 -1.61
C TYR A 219 33.82 -7.77 -2.63
N ILE A 220 34.08 -8.09 -3.91
CA ILE A 220 33.06 -8.02 -4.95
C ILE A 220 31.87 -8.91 -4.60
N LYS A 221 32.11 -10.13 -4.08
CA LYS A 221 31.05 -11.05 -3.63
C LYS A 221 30.14 -10.43 -2.56
N VAL A 222 30.69 -9.67 -1.61
CA VAL A 222 29.88 -8.98 -0.60
C VAL A 222 29.13 -7.81 -1.22
N LEU A 223 29.77 -7.04 -2.10
CA LEU A 223 29.18 -5.89 -2.77
C LEU A 223 28.10 -6.28 -3.80
N ASP A 224 28.05 -7.55 -4.20
CA ASP A 224 27.05 -8.06 -5.14
C ASP A 224 25.69 -8.30 -4.48
N ASP A 225 25.66 -8.51 -3.17
CA ASP A 225 24.42 -8.73 -2.44
C ASP A 225 23.84 -7.39 -1.98
N ILE A 226 22.67 -7.01 -2.51
CA ILE A 226 21.95 -5.78 -2.10
C ILE A 226 21.75 -5.75 -0.58
N ASN A 227 21.51 -6.91 0.05
CA ASN A 227 21.31 -7.02 1.49
C ASN A 227 22.56 -6.74 2.33
N ALA A 228 23.73 -6.73 1.70
CA ALA A 228 24.96 -6.32 2.37
C ALA A 228 25.07 -4.80 2.53
N HIS A 229 24.25 -3.99 1.85
CA HIS A 229 24.32 -2.53 1.83
C HIS A 229 23.37 -1.89 2.85
N SER A 230 23.76 -0.76 3.44
CA SER A 230 22.88 -0.03 4.37
C SER A 230 21.90 0.83 3.59
N ASP A 231 20.64 0.83 4.01
CA ASP A 231 19.68 1.86 3.65
C ASP A 231 20.01 3.18 4.34
N ASP A 232 19.40 4.25 3.85
CA ASP A 232 19.57 5.58 4.36
C ASP A 232 18.29 6.42 4.30
N GLU A 233 18.24 7.42 5.16
CA GLU A 233 17.08 8.29 5.34
C GLU A 233 17.50 9.75 5.19
N TYR A 234 16.81 10.49 4.33
CA TYR A 234 17.11 11.89 4.12
C TYR A 234 16.71 12.71 5.35
N ILE A 235 17.65 13.50 5.87
CA ILE A 235 17.42 14.41 6.98
C ILE A 235 17.52 15.85 6.45
N PRO A 236 16.39 16.57 6.32
CA PRO A 236 16.35 17.94 5.77
C PRO A 236 17.29 18.90 6.51
N ASN A 237 17.33 18.81 7.84
CA ASN A 237 18.15 19.68 8.70
C ASN A 237 19.66 19.54 8.43
N HIS A 238 20.09 18.37 7.97
CA HIS A 238 21.48 18.09 7.63
C HIS A 238 21.75 18.10 6.13
N ARG A 239 20.73 18.35 5.30
CA ARG A 239 20.78 18.29 3.83
C ARG A 239 21.55 17.06 3.32
N GLY A 240 21.24 15.90 3.90
CA GLY A 240 22.02 14.68 3.70
C GLY A 240 21.28 13.44 4.17
N TYR A 241 21.88 12.28 3.91
CA TYR A 241 21.29 10.99 4.21
C TYR A 241 21.94 10.37 5.46
N ALA A 242 21.14 10.07 6.48
CA ALA A 242 21.58 9.32 7.65
C ALA A 242 21.65 7.83 7.34
N ILE A 243 22.82 7.24 7.52
CA ILE A 243 23.06 5.82 7.25
C ILE A 243 22.45 4.99 8.39
N LYS A 244 21.57 4.06 8.04
CA LYS A 244 21.01 3.10 9.00
C LYS A 244 21.98 1.94 9.25
N THR A 245 21.98 1.48 10.49
CA THR A 245 22.84 0.42 10.99
C THR A 245 22.17 -0.93 10.73
N LEU A 246 22.88 -1.82 10.04
CA LEU A 246 22.47 -3.22 9.94
C LEU A 246 22.90 -3.95 11.23
N PRO A 247 21.97 -4.49 12.03
CA PRO A 247 22.29 -5.09 13.33
C PRO A 247 23.15 -6.35 13.20
N PHE A 248 22.99 -7.07 12.09
CA PHE A 248 23.72 -8.30 11.78
C PHE A 248 25.13 -8.06 11.24
N ARG A 249 25.49 -6.84 10.81
CA ARG A 249 26.79 -6.57 10.18
C ARG A 249 27.90 -6.40 11.22
N SER A 250 29.03 -7.08 11.02
CA SER A 250 30.19 -7.04 11.91
C SER A 250 30.87 -5.67 11.97
N LYS A 251 31.67 -5.44 13.02
CA LYS A 251 32.48 -4.22 13.15
C LYS A 251 33.55 -4.09 12.06
N ASN A 252 34.05 -5.22 11.54
CA ASN A 252 35.06 -5.24 10.48
C ASN A 252 34.43 -4.88 9.13
N ALA A 253 33.29 -5.50 8.78
CA ALA A 253 32.54 -5.17 7.57
C ALA A 253 32.08 -3.70 7.59
N ASN A 254 31.61 -3.19 8.74
CA ASN A 254 31.30 -1.76 8.88
C ASN A 254 32.50 -0.84 8.66
N ALA A 255 33.72 -1.26 9.03
CA ALA A 255 34.94 -0.49 8.79
C ALA A 255 35.30 -0.47 7.29
N PHE A 256 35.17 -1.61 6.61
CA PHE A 256 35.35 -1.71 5.17
C PHE A 256 34.41 -0.79 4.39
N PHE A 257 33.09 -0.85 4.64
CA PHE A 257 32.13 0.00 3.93
C PHE A 257 32.38 1.48 4.15
N ARG A 258 32.88 1.88 5.33
CA ARG A 258 33.29 3.27 5.59
C ARG A 258 34.48 3.70 4.76
N LYS A 259 35.51 2.84 4.68
CA LYS A 259 36.68 3.09 3.84
C LYS A 259 36.24 3.20 2.37
N LEU A 260 35.36 2.31 1.92
CA LEU A 260 34.84 2.33 0.55
C LEU A 260 34.07 3.62 0.23
N ASP A 261 33.13 4.01 1.09
CA ASP A 261 32.36 5.25 0.89
C ASP A 261 33.28 6.49 0.87
N PHE A 262 34.30 6.52 1.73
CA PHE A 262 35.29 7.59 1.76
C PHE A 262 36.12 7.65 0.48
N LEU A 263 36.59 6.50 -0.03
CA LEU A 263 37.34 6.42 -1.28
C LEU A 263 36.50 6.88 -2.48
N ILE A 264 35.22 6.46 -2.55
CA ILE A 264 34.28 6.92 -3.57
C ILE A 264 34.09 8.44 -3.51
N GLN A 265 33.94 8.99 -2.31
CA GLN A 265 33.77 10.43 -2.11
C GLN A 265 35.03 11.22 -2.51
N GLN A 266 36.23 10.73 -2.17
CA GLN A 266 37.48 11.35 -2.60
C GLN A 266 37.62 11.34 -4.12
N ASN A 267 37.39 10.19 -4.76
CA ASN A 267 37.50 10.03 -6.20
C ASN A 267 36.51 10.96 -6.95
N THR A 268 35.29 11.10 -6.42
CA THR A 268 34.28 12.04 -6.95
C THR A 268 34.72 13.50 -6.78
N SER A 269 35.38 13.84 -5.68
CA SER A 269 35.88 15.21 -5.44
C SER A 269 37.05 15.57 -6.37
N GLN A 270 37.90 14.60 -6.72
CA GLN A 270 39.06 14.78 -7.60
C GLN A 270 38.68 14.87 -9.09
N ASN A 271 37.67 14.13 -9.53
CA ASN A 271 37.24 14.08 -10.93
C ASN A 271 36.22 15.18 -11.33
N GLY A 272 36.00 16.17 -10.46
CA GLY A 272 35.07 17.27 -10.67
C GLY A 272 33.61 16.92 -10.34
N PRO A 273 32.75 17.93 -10.06
CA PRO A 273 31.37 17.67 -9.68
C PRO A 273 30.59 17.03 -10.83
N GLN A 274 29.98 15.87 -10.58
CA GLN A 274 28.89 15.39 -11.43
C GLN A 274 27.73 16.39 -11.39
N SER A 275 27.07 16.60 -12.53
CA SER A 275 25.90 17.47 -12.67
C SER A 275 24.77 17.02 -11.72
N GLY A 276 24.64 17.67 -10.56
CA GLY A 276 23.53 17.46 -9.63
C GLY A 276 23.89 17.75 -8.16
N PRO A 277 22.89 17.93 -7.27
CA PRO A 277 23.12 18.10 -5.84
C PRO A 277 23.71 16.81 -5.23
N GLN A 278 24.97 16.89 -4.78
CA GLN A 278 25.61 15.84 -4.00
C GLN A 278 25.16 15.90 -2.54
N TYR A 279 24.27 15.00 -2.15
CA TYR A 279 23.87 14.86 -0.76
C TYR A 279 24.90 14.01 -0.01
N LYS A 280 25.44 14.56 1.08
CA LYS A 280 26.39 13.83 1.94
C LYS A 280 25.67 12.75 2.72
N ARG A 281 26.27 11.56 2.77
CA ARG A 281 25.84 10.49 3.67
C ARG A 281 26.60 10.64 4.98
N PHE A 282 25.89 10.67 6.10
CA PHE A 282 26.49 10.83 7.42
C PHE A 282 26.01 9.77 8.40
N ARG A 283 26.79 9.58 9.46
CA ARG A 283 26.48 8.62 10.51
C ARG A 283 25.83 9.37 11.69
N PRO A 284 24.62 8.99 12.11
CA PRO A 284 24.03 9.57 13.31
C PRO A 284 24.83 9.16 14.56
N GLN A 285 24.88 10.04 15.56
CA GLN A 285 25.56 9.75 16.84
C GLN A 285 24.88 8.57 17.55
N VAL A 286 23.55 8.56 17.55
CA VAL A 286 22.73 7.44 18.01
C VAL A 286 22.44 6.54 16.80
N PRO A 287 22.81 5.25 16.83
CA PRO A 287 22.55 4.33 15.72
C PRO A 287 21.05 4.20 15.44
N ILE A 288 20.63 4.52 14.23
CA ILE A 288 19.29 4.23 13.72
C ILE A 288 19.33 2.83 13.09
N VAL A 289 18.51 1.90 13.58
CA VAL A 289 18.47 0.53 13.05
C VAL A 289 17.71 0.52 11.73
N SER A 290 18.18 -0.29 10.77
CA SER A 290 17.46 -0.51 9.52
C SER A 290 16.11 -1.18 9.76
N THR A 291 15.08 -0.76 9.01
CA THR A 291 13.77 -1.43 8.98
C THR A 291 13.77 -2.66 8.08
N LEU A 292 14.82 -2.85 7.27
CA LEU A 292 14.99 -4.02 6.42
C LEU A 292 15.72 -5.11 7.20
N HIS A 293 15.07 -6.27 7.34
CA HIS A 293 15.58 -7.39 8.14
C HIS A 293 16.20 -8.52 7.31
N HIS A 294 16.11 -8.45 5.98
CA HIS A 294 16.72 -9.44 5.10
C HIS A 294 18.24 -9.42 5.23
N ILE A 295 18.80 -10.57 5.63
CA ILE A 295 20.24 -10.79 5.70
C ILE A 295 20.77 -11.26 4.33
N PRO A 296 22.02 -10.88 3.97
CA PRO A 296 22.65 -11.41 2.77
C PRO A 296 22.83 -12.94 2.84
N LYS A 297 23.07 -13.60 1.71
CA LYS A 297 23.23 -15.06 1.67
C LYS A 297 24.58 -15.46 1.10
N GLY A 298 25.20 -16.49 1.67
CA GLY A 298 26.48 -17.03 1.18
C GLY A 298 27.68 -16.06 1.26
N VAL A 299 27.58 -14.97 2.02
CA VAL A 299 28.68 -14.02 2.23
C VAL A 299 29.70 -14.58 3.22
N PRO A 300 30.96 -14.10 3.24
CA PRO A 300 31.98 -14.55 4.19
C PRO A 300 31.54 -14.43 5.64
N ILE A 301 31.92 -15.37 6.50
CA ILE A 301 31.42 -15.43 7.89
C ILE A 301 31.73 -14.18 8.71
N ASP A 302 32.87 -13.54 8.44
CA ASP A 302 33.32 -12.33 9.11
C ASP A 302 32.55 -11.06 8.69
N PHE A 303 31.61 -11.20 7.74
CA PHE A 303 30.57 -10.20 7.50
C PHE A 303 29.62 -10.07 8.68
N TYR A 304 29.28 -11.17 9.36
CA TYR A 304 28.29 -11.19 10.41
C TYR A 304 28.86 -10.82 11.77
N ASN A 305 28.07 -10.11 12.58
CA ASN A 305 28.34 -9.95 14.00
C ASN A 305 28.28 -11.34 14.67
N PRO A 306 29.34 -11.78 15.38
CA PRO A 306 29.34 -13.09 16.05
C PRO A 306 28.14 -13.30 17.00
N GLU A 307 27.75 -12.28 17.77
CA GLU A 307 26.60 -12.39 18.68
C GLU A 307 25.27 -12.57 17.94
N TYR A 308 25.14 -11.96 16.75
CA TYR A 308 23.96 -12.13 15.92
C TYR A 308 23.97 -13.51 15.26
N PHE A 309 25.08 -13.90 14.66
CA PHE A 309 25.22 -15.17 13.94
C PHE A 309 25.00 -16.37 14.87
N ASN A 310 25.55 -16.34 16.08
CA ASN A 310 25.44 -17.46 17.02
C ASN A 310 24.00 -17.67 17.53
N ARG A 311 23.12 -16.67 17.42
CA ARG A 311 21.68 -16.78 17.77
C ARG A 311 20.82 -17.34 16.65
N LEU A 312 21.35 -17.46 15.43
CA LEU A 312 20.62 -18.02 14.30
C LEU A 312 20.40 -19.52 14.49
N GLN A 313 19.31 -20.05 13.92
CA GLN A 313 19.09 -21.50 13.85
C GLN A 313 20.09 -22.16 12.89
N PRO A 314 20.43 -23.45 13.05
CA PRO A 314 21.38 -24.15 12.19
C PRO A 314 21.15 -23.95 10.68
N ALA A 315 19.91 -24.12 10.21
CA ALA A 315 19.55 -23.92 8.80
C ALA A 315 19.79 -22.47 8.32
N GLN A 316 19.52 -21.49 9.19
CA GLN A 316 19.78 -20.08 8.90
C GLN A 316 21.28 -19.77 8.86
N LYS A 317 22.09 -20.37 9.74
CA LYS A 317 23.55 -20.22 9.73
C LYS A 317 24.15 -20.68 8.40
N TRP A 318 23.70 -21.84 7.89
CA TRP A 318 24.11 -22.40 6.60
C TRP A 318 23.78 -21.50 5.41
N ALA A 319 22.54 -21.00 5.34
CA ALA A 319 22.12 -20.12 4.24
C ALA A 319 22.81 -18.75 4.31
N ALA A 320 23.05 -18.23 5.51
CA ALA A 320 23.55 -16.88 5.73
C ALA A 320 25.03 -16.72 5.35
N ALA A 321 25.89 -17.62 5.80
CA ALA A 321 27.34 -17.44 5.75
C ALA A 321 28.09 -18.59 5.09
N ASN A 322 29.12 -18.25 4.33
CA ASN A 322 30.14 -19.20 3.90
C ASN A 322 31.23 -19.29 4.97
N SER A 323 31.18 -20.34 5.79
CA SER A 323 32.15 -20.61 6.85
C SER A 323 33.54 -21.01 6.33
N SER A 324 33.74 -21.18 5.03
CA SER A 324 35.06 -21.47 4.44
C SER A 324 35.72 -20.22 3.86
N GLN A 325 35.18 -19.02 4.15
CA GLN A 325 35.67 -17.75 3.61
C GLN A 325 35.69 -16.65 4.67
N VAL A 326 36.75 -15.82 4.64
CA VAL A 326 36.85 -14.54 5.37
C VAL A 326 37.32 -13.45 4.40
N ALA A 327 36.84 -12.22 4.59
CA ALA A 327 37.10 -11.12 3.66
C ALA A 327 37.69 -9.86 4.29
N PHE A 328 37.36 -9.57 5.53
CA PHE A 328 37.62 -8.27 6.14
C PHE A 328 38.85 -8.29 7.05
N LEU A 329 39.64 -7.23 6.95
CA LEU A 329 40.69 -6.98 7.91
C LEU A 329 40.07 -6.70 9.30
N PRO A 330 40.79 -7.01 10.38
CA PRO A 330 40.47 -6.50 11.69
C PRO A 330 40.30 -4.97 11.64
N LYS A 331 39.24 -4.44 12.26
CA LYS A 331 38.90 -3.00 12.22
C LYS A 331 40.07 -2.05 12.45
N LYS A 332 41.02 -2.41 13.34
CA LYS A 332 42.19 -1.59 13.69
C LYS A 332 43.19 -1.45 12.55
N GLU A 333 43.14 -2.33 11.56
CA GLU A 333 44.06 -2.40 10.43
C GLU A 333 43.51 -1.67 9.19
N TYR A 334 42.24 -1.24 9.22
CA TYR A 334 41.71 -0.32 8.22
C TYR A 334 42.20 1.09 8.49
N ASN A 335 43.18 1.54 7.69
CA ASN A 335 43.58 2.93 7.66
C ASN A 335 42.79 3.68 6.59
N ILE A 336 42.00 4.66 7.01
CA ILE A 336 41.12 5.43 6.11
C ILE A 336 41.96 6.41 5.26
N ASP A 337 43.06 6.92 5.82
CA ASP A 337 43.84 8.04 5.26
C ASP A 337 45.26 7.67 4.78
N ARG A 338 45.64 6.37 4.79
CA ARG A 338 47.00 5.92 4.42
C ARG A 338 46.98 4.84 3.34
N MET A 339 48.19 4.47 2.87
CA MET A 339 48.39 3.40 1.89
C MET A 339 47.62 2.12 2.27
N PRO A 340 47.04 1.41 1.29
CA PRO A 340 46.34 0.16 1.53
C PRO A 340 47.21 -0.81 2.32
N ASN A 341 46.62 -1.52 3.28
CA ASN A 341 47.32 -2.60 3.96
C ASN A 341 47.74 -3.64 2.88
N PRO A 342 49.02 -4.06 2.82
CA PRO A 342 49.49 -5.03 1.83
C PRO A 342 48.64 -6.33 1.81
N ASP A 343 48.08 -6.70 2.96
CA ASP A 343 47.22 -7.87 3.08
C ASP A 343 45.92 -7.75 2.29
N GLU A 344 45.46 -6.54 1.94
CA GLU A 344 44.31 -6.36 1.05
C GLU A 344 44.60 -6.91 -0.36
N GLN A 345 45.86 -6.96 -0.78
CA GLN A 345 46.27 -7.47 -2.09
C GLN A 345 46.63 -8.97 -2.07
N MET A 346 46.55 -9.63 -0.91
CA MET A 346 46.78 -11.08 -0.82
C MET A 346 45.72 -11.86 -1.61
N GLN A 347 46.15 -13.00 -2.15
CA GLN A 347 45.25 -14.01 -2.70
C GLN A 347 44.29 -14.51 -1.62
N ASP A 348 43.06 -14.83 -2.00
CA ASP A 348 41.98 -15.16 -1.05
C ASP A 348 42.32 -16.37 -0.17
N SER A 349 43.05 -17.37 -0.70
CA SER A 349 43.51 -18.54 0.07
C SER A 349 44.54 -18.18 1.15
N ALA A 350 45.53 -17.34 0.81
CA ALA A 350 46.53 -16.87 1.75
C ALA A 350 45.91 -15.96 2.81
N PHE A 351 44.96 -15.11 2.40
CA PHE A 351 44.20 -14.26 3.33
C PHE A 351 43.40 -15.10 4.32
N PHE A 352 42.69 -16.13 3.83
CA PHE A 352 41.94 -17.05 4.66
C PHE A 352 42.84 -17.73 5.69
N GLN A 353 43.95 -18.35 5.27
CA GLN A 353 44.87 -19.03 6.20
C GLN A 353 45.41 -18.11 7.30
N LYS A 354 45.70 -16.85 6.97
CA LYS A 354 46.24 -15.86 7.92
C LYS A 354 45.21 -15.41 8.94
N TYR A 355 43.98 -15.13 8.50
CA TYR A 355 42.98 -14.46 9.33
C TYR A 355 41.94 -15.41 9.95
N TRP A 356 41.73 -16.58 9.35
CA TRP A 356 40.74 -17.57 9.80
C TRP A 356 40.89 -17.95 11.28
N PRO A 357 42.08 -18.36 11.79
CA PRO A 357 42.19 -18.83 13.17
C PRO A 357 41.81 -17.77 14.22
N LYS A 358 42.04 -16.49 13.89
CA LYS A 358 41.76 -15.36 14.77
C LYS A 358 40.29 -14.92 14.73
N LEU A 359 39.63 -15.07 13.58
CA LEU A 359 38.26 -14.61 13.37
C LEU A 359 37.23 -15.71 13.71
N ALA A 360 37.52 -16.95 13.34
CA ALA A 360 36.62 -18.09 13.49
C ALA A 360 36.32 -18.45 14.96
N SER A 361 37.26 -18.19 15.89
CA SER A 361 37.11 -18.51 17.32
C SER A 361 35.91 -17.86 18.02
N LYS A 362 35.26 -16.88 17.37
CA LYS A 362 34.09 -16.17 17.90
C LYS A 362 32.76 -16.74 17.41
N TYR A 363 32.79 -17.61 16.42
CA TYR A 363 31.60 -18.17 15.78
C TYR A 363 31.35 -19.59 16.26
N ASP A 364 30.09 -19.89 16.57
CA ASP A 364 29.65 -21.23 16.90
C ASP A 364 29.32 -22.00 15.62
N LEU A 365 30.27 -22.86 15.23
CA LEU A 365 30.23 -23.69 14.02
C LEU A 365 29.79 -25.14 14.30
N SER A 366 29.21 -25.44 15.47
CA SER A 366 28.71 -26.79 15.86
C SER A 366 27.77 -27.41 14.82
N HIS A 367 26.89 -26.60 14.23
CA HIS A 367 25.97 -26.98 13.14
C HIS A 367 26.65 -27.59 11.91
N GLN A 368 27.96 -27.42 11.73
CA GLN A 368 28.71 -28.03 10.63
C GLN A 368 29.12 -29.48 10.91
N ILE A 369 29.14 -29.86 12.19
CA ILE A 369 29.50 -31.21 12.66
C ILE A 369 28.24 -32.10 12.69
N GLU A 370 27.08 -31.55 13.08
CA GLU A 370 25.82 -32.30 13.19
C GLU A 370 25.33 -32.90 11.85
N LEU A 371 25.70 -32.30 10.71
CA LEU A 371 25.31 -32.78 9.38
C LEU A 371 26.30 -33.77 8.76
N SER A 372 27.56 -33.81 9.19
CA SER A 372 28.47 -34.88 8.74
C SER A 372 28.01 -36.25 9.26
N ASP A 373 27.28 -36.25 10.38
CA ASP A 373 26.72 -37.45 11.01
C ASP A 373 25.28 -37.74 10.57
N SER A 374 24.65 -36.87 9.77
CA SER A 374 23.25 -37.00 9.33
C SER A 374 23.08 -36.94 7.80
N GLU A 375 24.04 -37.48 7.05
CA GLU A 375 23.84 -37.83 5.62
C GLU A 375 22.93 -39.06 5.51
N SER A 376 21.64 -38.89 5.79
CA SER A 376 20.56 -39.70 5.22
C SER A 376 19.19 -39.10 5.54
N GLU A 377 18.39 -38.94 4.47
CA GLU A 377 16.92 -38.73 4.45
C GLU A 377 16.40 -37.28 4.36
N ASN A 378 16.25 -36.86 3.10
CA ASN A 378 15.05 -36.34 2.42
C ASN A 378 14.16 -35.27 3.09
N GLY A 379 13.87 -34.23 2.29
CA GLY A 379 12.65 -33.44 2.41
C GLY A 379 12.80 -32.02 1.89
N ALA A 380 12.84 -31.85 0.56
CA ALA A 380 12.67 -30.54 -0.05
C ALA A 380 11.21 -30.09 0.12
N GLU A 381 10.98 -29.09 0.97
CA GLU A 381 9.76 -28.29 0.95
C GLU A 381 10.11 -26.92 0.36
N GLU A 382 9.66 -26.70 -0.87
CA GLU A 382 9.63 -25.40 -1.54
C GLU A 382 8.62 -24.50 -0.81
N GLU A 383 9.08 -23.43 -0.18
CA GLU A 383 8.19 -22.33 0.23
C GLU A 383 8.09 -21.32 -0.92
N ASP A 384 6.86 -21.14 -1.38
CA ASP A 384 6.39 -20.29 -2.46
C ASP A 384 7.07 -18.91 -2.55
N SER A 385 7.90 -18.75 -3.57
CA SER A 385 8.24 -17.44 -4.12
C SER A 385 7.08 -16.94 -4.98
N ILE A 386 6.39 -15.90 -4.53
CA ILE A 386 5.48 -15.12 -5.39
C ILE A 386 6.35 -14.39 -6.42
N ASP A 387 6.38 -14.96 -7.62
CA ASP A 387 7.02 -14.41 -8.80
C ASP A 387 6.20 -13.20 -9.29
N LEU A 388 6.77 -12.00 -9.22
CA LEU A 388 6.22 -10.79 -9.83
C LEU A 388 7.04 -10.44 -11.07
N ASP A 389 6.98 -11.31 -12.07
CA ASP A 389 7.38 -10.98 -13.43
C ASP A 389 6.30 -11.47 -14.42
N GLN A 390 5.32 -10.60 -14.68
CA GLN A 390 4.59 -10.64 -15.95
C GLN A 390 4.72 -9.28 -16.62
N ARG A 391 5.76 -9.15 -17.44
CA ARG A 391 5.77 -8.19 -18.54
C ARG A 391 4.80 -8.73 -19.60
N ASN A 392 3.71 -8.00 -19.80
CA ASN A 392 2.79 -8.22 -20.90
C ASN A 392 3.47 -7.82 -22.22
N GLU A 393 3.84 -8.80 -23.02
CA GLU A 393 3.94 -8.69 -24.47
C GLU A 393 2.80 -9.50 -25.10
N GLU A 394 2.09 -8.81 -26.01
CA GLU A 394 1.31 -9.35 -27.14
C GLU A 394 0.00 -10.13 -26.87
N ASN A 395 -1.13 -9.54 -27.26
CA ASN A 395 -1.65 -9.73 -28.63
C ASN A 395 -3.01 -9.03 -28.85
N GLY A 396 -3.14 -8.41 -30.01
CA GLY A 396 -4.45 -8.10 -30.59
C GLY A 396 -5.06 -9.34 -31.24
N VAL A 397 -6.38 -9.46 -31.12
CA VAL A 397 -7.36 -9.73 -32.19
C VAL A 397 -8.64 -8.99 -31.82
#